data_AF-A0A3A1X680-F1
#
_entry.id   AF-A0A3A1X680-F1
#
_cell.length_a   1.000
_cell.length_b   1.000
_cell.length_c   1.000
_cell.angle_alpha   90.00
_cell.angle_beta   90.00
_cell.angle_gamma   90.00
#
_symmetry.space_group_name_H-M   'P 1'
#
loop_
_entity.id
_entity.type
_entity.pdbx_description
1 polymer ?
#
loop_
_entity_poly.entity_id
_entity_poly.type
_entity_poly.pdbx_seq_one_letter_code
_entity_poly.pdbx_strand_id
1 'polypeptide(L)'
;MVESAEDTIKRIFGDSGSSLGSELADITSRFHAIDGVVFPKPKTTRFIAVANQKGGVGKTSSAVNLSAAMAVGGSKVLLIDMDPQGNASTAMNIPHSSADPSIYDVIEGRKTIADVKQECPDIAGLDVVPASIELSGAELEVAQMEDRNNLLKNAIDEFL
;
A
#
# COMPACT_ATOMS: atom_id res chain seq x y z
N MET A 1 32.23 27.78 -14.35
CA MET A 1 31.37 26.71 -13.81
C MET A 1 30.21 27.39 -13.10
N VAL A 2 28.98 27.06 -13.44
CA VAL A 2 27.78 27.60 -12.80
C VAL A 2 27.55 26.79 -11.52
N GLU A 3 27.54 27.47 -10.37
CA GLU A 3 27.23 26.87 -9.07
C GLU A 3 25.80 26.30 -9.11
N SER A 4 25.60 25.06 -8.65
CA SER A 4 24.26 24.48 -8.63
C SER A 4 23.41 25.16 -7.55
N ALA A 5 22.09 25.09 -7.70
CA ALA A 5 21.16 25.58 -6.67
C ALA A 5 21.41 24.88 -5.32
N GLU A 6 21.79 23.60 -5.36
CA GLU A 6 22.12 22.80 -4.18
C GLU A 6 23.37 23.32 -3.46
N ASP A 7 24.44 23.61 -4.21
CA ASP A 7 25.68 24.18 -3.67
C ASP A 7 25.42 25.55 -3.02
N THR A 8 24.58 26.36 -3.65
CA THR A 8 24.21 27.69 -3.16
C THR A 8 23.44 27.60 -1.84
N ILE A 9 22.45 26.70 -1.76
CA ILE A 9 21.64 26.52 -0.55
C ILE A 9 22.49 25.95 0.58
N LYS A 10 23.33 24.94 0.30
CA LYS A 10 24.22 24.33 1.30
C LYS A 10 25.23 25.31 1.86
N ARG A 11 25.74 26.23 1.03
CA ARG A 11 26.64 27.31 1.45
C ARG A 11 25.95 28.37 2.31
N ILE A 12 24.70 28.73 1.99
CA ILE A 12 23.96 29.76 2.73
C ILE A 12 23.44 29.23 4.08
N PHE A 13 23.05 27.96 4.13
CA PHE A 13 22.31 27.39 5.26
C PHE A 13 23.03 26.27 6.01
N GLY A 14 24.22 25.84 5.57
CA GLY A 14 24.94 24.68 6.10
C GLY A 14 25.38 24.78 7.56
N ASP A 15 25.63 25.99 8.08
CA ASP A 15 26.00 26.24 9.48
C ASP A 15 24.81 26.70 10.35
N SER A 16 23.65 26.97 9.76
CA SER A 16 22.45 27.35 10.50
C SER A 16 21.71 26.09 10.95
N GLY A 17 21.77 25.77 12.24
CA GLY A 17 20.96 24.70 12.80
C GLY A 17 19.50 24.80 12.37
N SER A 18 19.00 23.75 11.71
CA SER A 18 17.59 23.55 11.35
C SER A 18 16.92 24.74 10.65
N SER A 19 17.55 25.33 9.63
CA SER A 19 16.82 26.26 8.76
C SER A 19 16.02 25.50 7.70
N LEU A 20 14.87 26.03 7.29
CA LEU A 20 14.06 25.47 6.20
C LEU A 20 14.90 25.24 4.93
N GLY A 21 15.92 26.08 4.69
CA GLY A 21 16.84 25.96 3.57
C GLY A 21 17.69 24.68 3.62
N SER A 22 18.22 24.30 4.80
CA SER A 22 19.01 23.08 4.91
C SER A 22 18.15 21.81 4.76
N GLU A 23 16.90 21.84 5.23
CA GLU A 23 15.94 20.74 5.05
C GLU A 23 15.51 20.61 3.58
N LEU A 24 15.23 21.72 2.90
CA LEU A 24 14.92 21.73 1.47
C LEU A 24 16.09 21.24 0.61
N ALA A 25 17.34 21.61 0.96
CA ALA A 25 18.52 21.07 0.32
C ALA A 25 18.59 19.55 0.48
N ASP A 26 18.49 19.03 1.71
CA ASP A 26 18.57 17.58 1.98
C ASP A 26 17.47 16.80 1.23
N ILE A 27 16.23 17.29 1.25
CA ILE A 27 15.12 16.68 0.50
C ILE A 27 15.42 16.66 -0.99
N THR A 28 15.88 17.79 -1.56
CA THR A 28 16.22 17.89 -2.99
C THR A 28 17.33 16.93 -3.37
N SER A 29 18.40 16.85 -2.57
CA SER A 29 19.52 15.91 -2.78
C SER A 29 19.04 14.46 -2.75
N ARG A 30 18.17 14.09 -1.81
CA ARG A 30 17.59 12.73 -1.73
C ARG A 30 16.71 12.41 -2.93
N PHE A 31 15.88 13.35 -3.37
CA PHE A 31 15.10 13.18 -4.59
C PHE A 31 16.02 12.98 -5.81
N HIS A 32 17.05 13.79 -5.96
CA HIS A 32 18.03 13.65 -7.05
C HIS A 32 18.80 12.33 -6.99
N ALA A 33 19.12 11.84 -5.80
CA ALA A 33 19.80 10.56 -5.62
C ALA A 33 18.91 9.36 -5.98
N ILE A 34 17.59 9.52 -5.89
CA ILE A 34 16.60 8.51 -6.28
C ILE A 34 16.18 8.70 -7.75
N ASP A 35 16.35 9.91 -8.30
CA ASP A 35 16.07 10.22 -9.69
C ASP A 35 16.99 9.40 -10.62
N GLY A 36 16.40 8.64 -11.53
CA GLY A 36 17.09 7.70 -12.40
C GLY A 36 17.48 6.35 -11.76
N VAL A 37 17.20 6.11 -10.48
CA VAL A 37 17.37 4.78 -9.89
C VAL A 37 16.31 3.83 -10.46
N VAL A 38 16.77 2.84 -11.22
CA VAL A 38 15.89 1.80 -11.75
C VAL A 38 15.67 0.76 -10.66
N PHE A 39 14.44 0.66 -10.16
CA PHE A 39 14.02 -0.43 -9.29
C PHE A 39 13.63 -1.63 -10.14
N PRO A 40 14.41 -2.72 -10.16
CA PRO A 40 14.06 -3.89 -10.95
C PRO A 40 12.78 -4.51 -10.39
N LYS A 41 11.84 -4.84 -11.29
CA LYS A 41 10.65 -5.60 -10.90
C LYS A 41 11.08 -6.96 -10.34
N PRO A 42 10.46 -7.45 -9.25
CA PRO A 42 10.78 -8.76 -8.72
C PRO A 42 10.46 -9.84 -9.77
N LYS A 43 11.30 -10.89 -9.84
CA LYS A 43 11.13 -11.99 -10.80
C LYS A 43 9.86 -12.82 -10.56
N THR A 44 9.36 -12.79 -9.32
CA THR A 44 8.17 -13.50 -8.87
C THR A 44 7.33 -12.56 -8.01
N THR A 45 6.05 -12.86 -7.84
CA THR A 45 5.17 -12.13 -6.93
C THR A 45 5.76 -12.10 -5.51
N ARG A 46 5.69 -10.95 -4.86
CA ARG A 46 6.17 -10.74 -3.49
C ARG A 46 4.98 -10.40 -2.60
N PHE A 47 4.86 -11.11 -1.49
CA PHE A 47 3.86 -10.84 -0.46
C PHE A 47 4.46 -9.95 0.63
N ILE A 48 3.81 -8.83 0.91
CA ILE A 48 4.26 -7.85 1.91
C ILE A 48 3.08 -7.60 2.85
N ALA A 49 3.24 -8.00 4.11
CA ALA A 49 2.26 -7.71 5.16
C ALA A 49 2.73 -6.50 5.97
N VAL A 50 1.87 -5.49 6.11
CA VAL A 50 2.12 -4.32 6.95
C VAL A 50 1.29 -4.45 8.23
N ALA A 51 1.91 -4.97 9.28
CA ALA A 51 1.24 -5.27 10.55
C ALA A 51 1.91 -4.57 11.74
N ASN A 52 1.08 -4.11 12.68
CA ASN A 52 1.49 -3.52 13.96
C ASN A 52 0.30 -3.51 14.92
N GLN A 53 0.54 -3.90 16.19
CA GLN A 53 -0.48 -4.03 17.24
C GLN A 53 -1.10 -2.68 17.65
N LYS A 54 -0.42 -1.55 17.44
CA LYS A 54 -0.91 -0.22 17.85
C LYS A 54 -1.68 0.48 16.71
N GLY A 55 -2.80 1.12 17.06
CA GLY A 55 -3.55 2.00 16.15
C GLY A 55 -2.79 3.31 15.85
N GLY A 56 -3.01 3.89 14.66
CA GLY A 56 -2.45 5.20 14.31
C GLY A 56 -0.94 5.24 14.05
N VAL A 57 -0.28 4.10 13.83
CA VAL A 57 1.17 4.00 13.57
C VAL A 57 1.56 4.03 12.08
N GLY A 58 0.62 4.43 11.22
CA GLY A 58 0.88 4.56 9.78
C GLY A 58 0.85 3.27 8.97
N LYS A 59 0.23 2.18 9.46
CA LYS A 59 0.10 0.91 8.71
C LYS A 59 -0.54 1.12 7.34
N THR A 60 -1.77 1.65 7.33
CA THR A 60 -2.51 1.95 6.10
C THR A 60 -1.77 2.92 5.22
N SER A 61 -1.26 4.03 5.80
CA SER A 61 -0.49 5.01 5.05
C SER A 61 0.73 4.39 4.37
N SER A 62 1.44 3.49 5.05
CA SER A 62 2.59 2.80 4.49
C SER A 62 2.18 1.82 3.39
N ALA A 63 1.12 1.02 3.61
CA ALA A 63 0.62 0.05 2.63
C ALA A 63 0.13 0.75 1.35
N VAL A 64 -0.64 1.83 1.49
CA VAL A 64 -1.16 2.65 0.39
C VAL A 64 -0.02 3.28 -0.41
N ASN A 65 0.89 3.99 0.26
CA ASN A 65 1.98 4.66 -0.44
C ASN A 65 2.98 3.68 -1.06
N LEU A 66 3.27 2.55 -0.41
CA LEU A 66 4.12 1.52 -0.98
C LEU A 66 3.48 0.93 -2.25
N SER A 67 2.18 0.62 -2.20
CA SER A 67 1.45 0.06 -3.34
C SER A 67 1.42 1.04 -4.52
N ALA A 68 1.09 2.30 -4.24
CA ALA A 68 1.09 3.37 -5.23
C ALA A 68 2.49 3.56 -5.86
N ALA A 69 3.54 3.66 -5.04
CA ALA A 69 4.91 3.85 -5.52
C ALA A 69 5.38 2.67 -6.37
N MET A 70 5.07 1.42 -5.99
CA MET A 70 5.41 0.25 -6.78
C MET A 70 4.66 0.20 -8.13
N ALA A 71 3.39 0.59 -8.15
CA ALA A 71 2.58 0.67 -9.37
C ALA A 71 3.07 1.77 -10.32
N VAL A 72 3.36 2.97 -9.80
CA VAL A 72 3.99 4.08 -10.54
C VAL A 72 5.38 3.69 -11.06
N GLY A 73 6.13 2.89 -10.29
CA GLY A 73 7.38 2.25 -10.73
C GLY A 73 7.20 1.14 -11.79
N GLY A 74 5.97 0.93 -12.27
CA GLY A 74 5.60 0.01 -13.35
C GLY A 74 5.30 -1.41 -12.89
N SER A 75 5.29 -1.71 -11.59
CA SER A 75 4.90 -3.04 -11.10
C SER A 75 3.39 -3.24 -11.23
N LYS A 76 2.94 -4.49 -11.42
CA LYS A 76 1.54 -4.84 -11.17
C LYS A 76 1.38 -5.09 -9.68
N VAL A 77 0.44 -4.39 -9.05
CA VAL A 77 0.27 -4.41 -7.60
C VAL A 77 -1.16 -4.75 -7.25
N LEU A 78 -1.34 -5.62 -6.25
CA LEU A 78 -2.62 -5.90 -5.62
C LEU A 78 -2.53 -5.48 -4.15
N LEU A 79 -3.30 -4.46 -3.76
CA LEU A 79 -3.45 -4.04 -2.38
C LEU A 79 -4.67 -4.72 -1.77
N ILE A 80 -4.47 -5.51 -0.71
CA ILE A 80 -5.58 -6.15 0.01
C ILE A 80 -5.81 -5.40 1.32
N ASP A 81 -6.97 -4.78 1.47
CA ASP A 81 -7.37 -4.14 2.73
C ASP A 81 -7.88 -5.21 3.69
N MET A 82 -7.23 -5.34 4.85
CA MET A 82 -7.54 -6.34 5.89
C MET A 82 -7.99 -5.66 7.19
N ASP A 83 -8.37 -4.38 7.13
CA ASP A 83 -8.89 -3.62 8.26
C ASP A 83 -10.40 -3.38 8.03
N PRO A 84 -11.30 -3.84 8.92
CA PRO A 84 -12.74 -3.62 8.77
C PRO A 84 -13.17 -2.15 8.64
N GLN A 85 -12.30 -1.20 9.00
CA GLN A 85 -12.54 0.22 8.79
C GLN A 85 -12.41 0.68 7.33
N GLY A 86 -11.87 -0.16 6.43
CA GLY A 86 -11.79 0.18 4.99
C GLY A 86 -10.88 1.37 4.68
N ASN A 87 -9.92 1.68 5.55
CA ASN A 87 -9.09 2.88 5.41
C ASN A 87 -8.21 2.85 4.14
N ALA A 88 -7.72 1.67 3.74
CA ALA A 88 -6.92 1.56 2.52
C ALA A 88 -7.81 1.68 1.27
N SER A 89 -9.00 1.07 1.33
CA SER A 89 -10.04 1.15 0.31
C SER A 89 -10.46 2.60 0.07
N THR A 90 -10.72 3.34 1.14
CA THR A 90 -11.03 4.79 1.10
C THR A 90 -9.88 5.59 0.48
N ALA A 91 -8.65 5.34 0.92
CA ALA A 91 -7.48 6.07 0.41
C ALA A 91 -7.21 5.84 -1.09
N MET A 92 -7.66 4.71 -1.63
CA MET A 92 -7.56 4.36 -3.06
C MET A 92 -8.84 4.66 -3.86
N ASN A 93 -9.82 5.35 -3.25
CA ASN A 93 -11.10 5.72 -3.87
C ASN A 93 -11.89 4.49 -4.38
N ILE A 94 -11.89 3.41 -3.60
CA ILE A 94 -12.59 2.16 -3.90
C ILE A 94 -13.89 2.05 -3.09
N PRO A 95 -15.04 1.80 -3.74
CA PRO A 95 -16.29 1.46 -3.06
C PRO A 95 -16.14 0.24 -2.15
N HIS A 96 -16.60 0.36 -0.91
CA HIS A 96 -16.42 -0.65 0.13
C HIS A 96 -17.55 -0.64 1.18
N SER A 97 -18.77 -0.33 0.73
CA SER A 97 -19.96 -0.44 1.57
C SER A 97 -20.26 -1.91 1.90
N SER A 98 -21.17 -2.17 2.84
CA SER A 98 -21.59 -3.54 3.18
C SER A 98 -22.33 -4.26 2.03
N ALA A 99 -22.72 -3.55 0.98
CA ALA A 99 -23.31 -4.17 -0.22
C ALA A 99 -22.25 -4.51 -1.27
N ASP A 100 -21.04 -3.98 -1.14
CA ASP A 100 -19.96 -4.19 -2.09
C ASP A 100 -19.18 -5.46 -1.72
N PRO A 101 -18.80 -6.29 -2.72
CA PRO A 101 -17.94 -7.43 -2.47
C PRO A 101 -16.62 -7.01 -1.83
N SER A 102 -16.15 -7.76 -0.85
CA SER A 102 -14.94 -7.43 -0.10
C SER A 102 -14.08 -8.66 0.22
N ILE A 103 -12.92 -8.44 0.83
CA ILE A 103 -12.04 -9.51 1.31
C ILE A 103 -12.77 -10.49 2.25
N TYR A 104 -13.83 -10.03 2.92
CA TYR A 104 -14.67 -10.86 3.75
C TYR A 104 -15.34 -11.99 2.95
N ASP A 105 -15.93 -11.69 1.79
CA ASP A 105 -16.51 -12.71 0.91
C ASP A 105 -15.49 -13.75 0.44
N VAL A 106 -14.24 -13.31 0.25
CA VAL A 106 -13.14 -14.18 -0.17
C VAL A 106 -12.73 -15.12 0.97
N ILE A 107 -12.58 -14.60 2.19
CA ILE A 107 -12.21 -15.40 3.35
C ILE A 107 -13.30 -16.43 3.69
N GLU A 108 -14.57 -16.09 3.48
CA GLU A 108 -15.68 -17.03 3.65
C GLU A 108 -15.85 -18.03 2.51
N GLY A 109 -15.06 -17.91 1.43
CA GLY A 109 -15.15 -18.78 0.27
C GLY A 109 -16.38 -18.55 -0.60
N ARG A 110 -17.03 -17.39 -0.48
CA ARG A 110 -18.19 -17.00 -1.31
C ARG A 110 -17.78 -16.45 -2.67
N LYS A 111 -16.58 -15.86 -2.77
CA LYS A 111 -16.04 -15.24 -3.98
C LYS A 111 -14.53 -15.45 -4.11
N THR A 112 -13.99 -15.32 -5.31
CA THR A 112 -12.54 -15.30 -5.53
C THR A 112 -11.98 -13.88 -5.42
N ILE A 113 -10.66 -13.73 -5.27
CA ILE A 113 -10.00 -12.42 -5.36
C ILE A 113 -10.28 -11.75 -6.71
N ALA A 114 -10.34 -12.53 -7.80
CA ALA A 114 -10.62 -12.00 -9.13
C ALA A 114 -12.02 -11.38 -9.24
N ASP A 115 -13.01 -11.92 -8.53
CA ASP A 115 -14.39 -11.42 -8.52
C ASP A 115 -14.54 -10.12 -7.71
N VAL A 116 -13.64 -9.90 -6.76
CA VAL A 116 -13.75 -8.83 -5.76
C VAL A 116 -12.80 -7.67 -6.04
N LYS A 117 -11.65 -7.94 -6.67
CA LYS A 117 -10.66 -6.89 -6.94
C LYS A 117 -11.27 -5.80 -7.84
N GLN A 118 -10.88 -4.56 -7.56
CA GLN A 118 -11.27 -3.38 -8.32
C GLN A 118 -10.01 -2.65 -8.78
N GLU A 119 -10.01 -2.17 -10.01
CA GLU A 119 -8.92 -1.34 -10.52
C GLU A 119 -8.92 0.01 -9.80
N CYS A 120 -7.76 0.48 -9.35
CA CYS A 120 -7.64 1.81 -8.76
C CYS A 120 -7.88 2.87 -9.87
N PRO A 121 -8.84 3.79 -9.69
CA PRO A 121 -9.19 4.76 -10.72
C PRO A 121 -8.05 5.75 -11.02
N ASP A 122 -7.19 6.01 -10.02
CA ASP A 122 -6.17 7.05 -10.09
C ASP A 122 -4.77 6.52 -10.47
N ILE A 123 -4.55 5.20 -10.35
CA ILE A 123 -3.21 4.59 -10.48
C ILE A 123 -3.28 3.35 -11.37
N ALA A 124 -2.76 3.47 -12.59
CA ALA A 124 -2.67 2.35 -13.53
C ALA A 124 -1.78 1.21 -12.98
N GLY A 125 -2.23 -0.03 -13.16
CA GLY A 125 -1.50 -1.22 -12.71
C GLY A 125 -1.63 -1.52 -11.22
N LEU A 126 -2.46 -0.77 -10.49
CA LEU A 126 -2.84 -1.03 -9.11
C LEU A 126 -4.28 -1.55 -9.04
N ASP A 127 -4.43 -2.78 -8.56
CA ASP A 127 -5.70 -3.36 -8.16
C ASP A 127 -5.85 -3.30 -6.63
N VAL A 128 -7.09 -3.22 -6.15
CA VAL A 128 -7.43 -3.19 -4.72
C VAL A 128 -8.52 -4.21 -4.42
N VAL A 129 -8.32 -5.01 -3.38
CA VAL A 129 -9.37 -5.82 -2.77
C VAL A 129 -9.85 -5.09 -1.53
N PRO A 130 -11.08 -4.55 -1.55
CA PRO A 130 -11.56 -3.71 -0.46
C PRO A 130 -11.91 -4.52 0.80
N ALA A 131 -12.00 -3.84 1.93
CA ALA A 131 -12.54 -4.38 3.17
C ALA A 131 -13.93 -3.81 3.45
N SER A 132 -14.83 -4.63 3.99
CA SER A 132 -16.12 -4.17 4.53
C SER A 132 -16.15 -4.29 6.06
N ILE A 133 -17.08 -3.58 6.69
CA ILE A 133 -17.29 -3.65 8.15
C ILE A 133 -17.58 -5.07 8.65
N GLU A 134 -18.13 -5.93 7.79
CA GLU A 134 -18.44 -7.33 8.05
C GLU A 134 -17.20 -8.16 8.41
N LEU A 135 -16.01 -7.73 7.95
CA LEU A 135 -14.74 -8.35 8.33
C LEU A 135 -14.52 -8.36 9.86
N SER A 136 -15.16 -7.46 10.61
CA SER A 136 -15.16 -7.47 12.09
C SER A 136 -15.81 -8.73 12.68
N GLY A 137 -16.80 -9.29 11.97
CA GLY A 137 -17.50 -10.52 12.35
C GLY A 137 -16.80 -11.78 11.90
N ALA A 138 -15.87 -11.67 10.93
CA ALA A 138 -15.19 -12.81 10.34
C ALA A 138 -14.55 -13.71 11.40
N GLU A 139 -13.88 -13.18 12.42
CA GLU A 139 -13.22 -14.00 13.44
C GLU A 139 -14.14 -15.06 14.07
N LEU A 140 -15.42 -14.74 14.28
CA LEU A 140 -16.39 -15.69 14.84
C LEU A 140 -16.83 -16.75 13.83
N GLU A 141 -17.05 -16.35 12.58
CA GLU A 141 -17.51 -17.24 11.50
C GLU A 141 -16.39 -18.18 11.04
N VAL A 142 -15.18 -17.64 10.90
CA VAL A 142 -13.99 -18.37 10.50
C VAL A 142 -13.49 -19.30 11.62
N ALA A 143 -13.85 -19.06 12.88
CA ALA A 143 -13.38 -19.86 14.01
C ALA A 143 -13.69 -21.36 13.88
N GLN A 144 -14.78 -21.71 13.20
CA GLN A 144 -15.24 -23.08 12.98
C GLN A 144 -14.63 -23.76 11.74
N MET A 145 -13.89 -23.02 10.91
CA MET A 145 -13.25 -23.56 9.72
C MET A 145 -11.96 -24.29 10.08
N GLU A 146 -11.78 -25.50 9.56
CA GLU A 146 -10.59 -26.32 9.84
C GLU A 146 -9.28 -25.65 9.38
N ASP A 147 -9.32 -24.85 8.31
CA ASP A 147 -8.14 -24.21 7.71
C ASP A 147 -8.09 -22.68 7.90
N ARG A 148 -8.70 -22.18 8.97
CA ARG A 148 -8.88 -20.73 9.25
C ARG A 148 -7.61 -19.88 9.15
N ASN A 149 -6.44 -20.45 9.45
CA ASN A 149 -5.17 -19.73 9.44
C ASN A 149 -4.60 -19.55 8.02
N ASN A 150 -5.07 -20.33 7.03
CA ASN A 150 -4.54 -20.32 5.67
C ASN A 150 -5.54 -19.80 4.63
N LEU A 151 -6.74 -19.37 4.99
CA LEU A 151 -7.78 -18.97 4.03
C LEU A 151 -7.31 -17.89 3.06
N LEU A 152 -6.74 -16.80 3.57
CA LEU A 152 -6.20 -15.74 2.72
C LEU A 152 -5.03 -16.25 1.85
N LYS A 153 -4.18 -17.11 2.41
CA LYS A 153 -3.07 -17.70 1.67
C LYS A 153 -3.60 -18.55 0.50
N ASN A 154 -4.60 -19.40 0.74
CA ASN A 154 -5.18 -20.26 -0.27
C ASN A 154 -5.88 -19.43 -1.36
N ALA A 155 -6.61 -18.38 -0.98
CA ALA A 155 -7.24 -17.47 -1.94
C ALA A 155 -6.22 -16.73 -2.81
N ILE A 156 -5.08 -16.34 -2.22
CA ILE A 156 -3.96 -15.74 -2.95
C ILE A 156 -3.30 -16.75 -3.89
N ASP A 157 -3.09 -17.99 -3.43
CA ASP A 157 -2.49 -19.07 -4.24
C ASP A 157 -3.38 -19.46 -5.42
N GLU A 158 -4.72 -19.41 -5.26
CA GLU A 158 -5.68 -19.64 -6.34
C GLU A 158 -5.69 -18.49 -7.37
N PHE A 159 -5.47 -17.26 -6.92
CA PHE A 159 -5.50 -16.08 -7.79
C PHE A 159 -4.26 -15.95 -8.69
N LEU A 160 -3.11 -16.48 -8.27
CA LEU A 160 -1.82 -16.37 -8.96
C LEU A 160 -1.58 -17.47 -10.00
#